data_AF-A0A2V9X2U9-F1
#
_entry.id   AF-A0A2V9X2U9-F1
#
_cell.length_a   1.000
_cell.length_b   1.000
_cell.length_c   1.000
_cell.angle_alpha   90.00
_cell.angle_beta   90.00
_cell.angle_gamma   90.00
#
_symmetry.space_group_name_H-M   'P 1'
#
loop_
_entity.id
_entity.type
_entity.pdbx_description
1 polymer ?
#
loop_
_entity_poly.entity_id
_entity_poly.type
_entity_poly.pdbx_seq_one_letter_code
_entity_poly.pdbx_strand_id
1 'polypeptide(L)' 'MRSDRVFDALQTLRNRYMLCQLASKATRKFHRPSTRIQETMNGVLDRIAGAERQDILSEPENVAEAQRRAA' A
#
# COMPACT_ATOMS: atom_id res chain seq x y z
N MET A 1 15.95 1.03 -0.62
CA MET A 1 14.88 0.95 0.40
C MET A 1 15.52 1.35 1.72
N ARG A 2 15.02 2.39 2.37
CA ARG A 2 15.55 2.82 3.67
C ARG A 2 14.73 2.14 4.77
N SER A 3 15.39 1.64 5.80
CA SER A 3 14.77 0.81 6.84
C SER A 3 13.83 1.61 7.74
N ASP A 4 14.15 2.88 8.01
CA ASP A 4 13.31 3.86 8.71
C ASP A 4 11.86 3.86 8.20
N ARG A 5 11.66 3.98 6.88
CA ARG A 5 10.32 4.00 6.25
C ARG A 5 9.51 2.74 6.52
N VAL A 6 10.17 1.59 6.63
CA VAL A 6 9.49 0.33 6.95
C VAL A 6 9.03 0.34 8.41
N PHE A 7 9.86 0.85 9.33
CA PHE A 7 9.49 0.96 10.74
C PHE A 7 8.33 1.93 10.96
N ASP A 8 8.30 3.05 10.23
CA ASP A 8 7.22 4.03 10.31
C ASP A 8 5.91 3.44 9.77
N ALA A 9 5.96 2.79 8.60
CA ALA A 9 4.79 2.11 8.03
C ALA A 9 4.24 0.98 8.91
N LEU A 10 5.11 0.33 9.71
CA LEU A 10 4.69 -0.71 10.67
C LEU A 10 3.88 -0.15 11.84
N GLN A 11 4.00 1.14 12.17
CA GLN A 11 3.16 1.75 13.21
C GLN A 11 1.70 1.80 12.77
N THR A 12 1.45 2.11 11.50
CA THR A 12 0.11 2.09 10.90
C THR A 12 -0.38 0.65 10.64
N LEU A 13 0.45 -0.16 9.99
CA LEU A 13 0.16 -1.55 9.63
C LEU A 13 1.08 -2.54 10.34
N ARG A 14 0.76 -2.84 11.60
CA ARG A 14 1.52 -3.80 12.43
C ARG A 14 1.63 -5.23 11.84
N ASN A 15 0.72 -5.64 10.96
CA ASN A 15 0.81 -6.93 10.28
C ASN A 15 1.82 -6.85 9.12
N ARG A 16 3.00 -7.43 9.33
CA ARG A 16 4.12 -7.44 8.37
C ARG A 16 3.78 -8.10 7.03
N TYR A 17 3.02 -9.19 7.05
CA TYR A 17 2.63 -9.89 5.82
C TYR A 17 1.70 -9.00 4.98
N MET A 18 0.74 -8.35 5.61
CA MET A 18 -0.18 -7.44 4.95
C MET A 18 0.55 -6.20 4.42
N LEU A 19 1.45 -5.62 5.21
CA LEU A 19 2.30 -4.52 4.77
C LEU A 19 3.08 -4.90 3.50
N CYS A 20 3.73 -6.06 3.50
CA CYS A 20 4.47 -6.54 2.33
C CYS A 20 3.56 -6.72 1.10
N GLN A 21 2.38 -7.33 1.26
CA GLN A 21 1.46 -7.54 0.15
C GLN A 21 0.94 -6.21 -0.43
N LEU A 22 0.51 -5.29 0.43
CA LEU A 22 -0.01 -3.99 0.02
C LEU A 22 1.10 -3.15 -0.63
N ALA A 23 2.26 -3.07 -0.01
CA ALA A 23 3.39 -2.31 -0.57
C ALA A 23 3.84 -2.89 -1.91
N SER A 24 3.88 -4.21 -2.06
CA SER A 24 4.20 -4.89 -3.32
C SER A 24 3.17 -4.61 -4.41
N LYS A 25 1.87 -4.72 -4.10
CA LYS A 25 0.77 -4.42 -5.02
C LYS A 25 0.79 -2.94 -5.45
N ALA A 26 0.88 -2.02 -4.50
CA ALA A 26 0.90 -0.58 -4.76
C ALA A 26 2.14 -0.18 -5.56
N THR A 27 3.32 -0.72 -5.24
CA THR A 27 4.55 -0.44 -5.99
C THR A 27 4.40 -0.84 -7.45
N ARG A 28 3.91 -2.05 -7.74
CA ARG A 28 3.64 -2.46 -9.14
C ARG A 28 2.63 -1.56 -9.83
N LYS A 29 1.57 -1.14 -9.13
CA LYS A 29 0.51 -0.30 -9.69
C LYS A 29 1.00 1.12 -10.02
N PHE A 30 1.85 1.70 -9.19
CA PHE A 30 2.26 3.11 -9.31
C PHE A 30 3.63 3.31 -9.96
N HIS A 31 4.38 2.23 -10.19
CA HIS A 31 5.69 2.31 -10.82
C HIS A 31 5.57 2.75 -12.28
N ARG A 32 6.46 3.65 -12.70
CA ARG A 32 6.60 4.11 -14.09
C ARG A 32 7.97 3.68 -14.62
N PRO A 33 8.11 3.31 -15.91
CA PRO A 33 9.40 2.87 -16.47
C PRO A 33 10.55 3.86 -16.31
N SER A 34 10.26 5.17 -16.26
CA SER A 34 11.25 6.24 -16.08
C SER A 34 11.66 6.51 -14.63
N THR A 35 11.02 5.85 -13.66
CA THR A 35 11.31 6.04 -12.23
C THR A 35 12.08 4.85 -11.69
N ARG A 36 12.93 5.03 -10.68
CA ARG A 36 13.56 3.88 -10.03
C ARG A 36 12.52 3.18 -9.16
N ILE A 37 12.43 1.85 -9.21
CA ILE A 37 11.44 1.09 -8.39
C ILE A 37 11.54 1.41 -6.89
N GLN A 38 12.74 1.74 -6.43
CA GLN A 38 13.02 2.10 -5.05
C GLN A 38 12.36 3.44 -4.65
N GLU A 39 12.28 4.39 -5.58
CA GLU A 39 11.59 5.68 -5.34
C GLU A 39 10.09 5.45 -5.22
N THR A 40 9.51 4.64 -6.11
CA THR A 40 8.10 4.25 -6.02
C THR A 40 7.81 3.53 -4.71
N MET A 41 8.63 2.54 -4.34
CA MET A 41 8.45 1.78 -3.09
C MET A 41 8.57 2.68 -1.85
N ASN A 42 9.52 3.61 -1.84
CA ASN A 42 9.66 4.57 -0.73
C ASN A 42 8.41 5.45 -0.62
N GLY A 43 7.89 6.00 -1.72
CA GLY A 43 6.67 6.81 -1.70
C GLY A 43 5.43 6.02 -1.26
N VAL A 44 5.36 4.73 -1.60
CA VAL A 44 4.30 3.83 -1.11
C VAL A 44 4.41 3.63 0.40
N LEU A 45 5.61 3.39 0.95
CA LEU A 45 5.82 3.25 2.39
C LEU A 45 5.50 4.55 3.12
N ASP A 46 5.93 5.70 2.60
CA ASP A 46 5.64 7.02 3.17
C ASP A 46 4.13 7.29 3.22
N ARG A 47 3.39 6.87 2.16
CA ARG A 47 1.93 6.99 2.13
C ARG A 47 1.22 6.07 3.12
N ILE A 48 1.75 4.87 3.36
CA ILE A 48 1.22 3.96 4.37
C ILE A 48 1.46 4.51 5.77
N ALA A 49 2.65 5.06 6.04
CA ALA A 49 3.00 5.65 7.33
C ALA A 49 2.12 6.87 7.67
N GLY A 50 1.80 7.70 6.68
CA GLY A 50 1.00 8.93 6.87
C GLY A 50 -0.52 8.77 6.76
N ALA A 51 -1.04 7.55 6.57
CA ALA A 51 -2.47 7.29 6.44
C ALA A 51 -3.05 6.68 7.72
N GLU A 52 -4.36 6.85 7.92
CA GLU A 52 -5.08 6.11 8.94
C GLU A 52 -5.22 4.64 8.53
N ARG A 53 -5.10 3.73 9.50
CA ARG A 53 -5.19 2.29 9.24
C ARG A 53 -6.49 1.91 8.54
N GLN A 54 -7.60 2.57 8.91
CA GLN A 54 -8.91 2.30 8.33
C GLN A 54 -8.89 2.61 6.83
N ASP A 55 -8.34 3.76 6.41
CA ASP A 55 -8.28 4.17 5.00
C ASP A 55 -7.49 3.20 4.11
N ILE A 56 -6.48 2.54 4.67
CA ILE A 56 -5.67 1.56 3.94
C ILE A 56 -6.42 0.23 3.77
N LEU A 57 -7.25 -0.13 4.74
CA LEU A 57 -7.98 -1.39 4.77
C LEU A 57 -9.37 -1.30 4.15
N SER A 58 -9.92 -0.09 4.01
CA SER A 58 -11.19 0.15 3.34
C SER A 58 -11.13 -0.33 1.89
N GLU A 59 -11.97 -1.30 1.56
CA GLU A 59 -12.18 -1.66 0.17
C GLU A 59 -12.94 -0.52 -0.53
N PRO A 60 -12.55 -0.13 -1.74
CA PRO A 60 -13.30 0.86 -2.50
C PRO A 60 -14.70 0.31 -2.77
N GLU A 61 -15.75 1.10 -2.46
CA GLU A 61 -17.17 0.71 -2.57
C GLU A 61 -17.50 0.11 -3.94
N ASN A 62 -16.88 0.62 -5.00
CA ASN A 62 -17.03 0.16 -6.39
C ASN A 62 -16.59 -1.30 -6.60
N VAL A 63 -15.57 -1.78 -5.88
CA VAL A 63 -15.11 -3.18 -5.98
C VAL A 63 -16.07 -4.11 -5.26
N ALA A 64 -16.53 -3.71 -4.06
CA ALA A 64 -17.51 -4.48 -3.29
C ALA A 64 -18.88 -4.54 -3.98
N GLU A 65 -19.30 -3.47 -4.66
CA GLU A 65 -20.52 -3.47 -5.47
C GLU A 65 -20.39 -4.34 -6.72
N ALA A 66 -19.26 -4.27 -7.44
CA ALA A 66 -19.01 -5.12 -8.59
C ALA A 66 -19.01 -6.62 -8.23
N GLN A 67 -18.47 -6.98 -7.06
CA GLN A 67 -18.51 -8.36 -6.55
C GLN A 67 -19.93 -8.82 -6.21
N ARG A 68 -20.75 -7.94 -5.60
CA ARG A 68 -22.16 -8.24 -5.27
C ARG A 68 -23.04 -8.42 -6.50
N ARG A 69 -22.78 -7.70 -7.59
CA ARG A 69 -23.52 -7.84 -8.86
C ARG A 69 -23.14 -9.11 -9.65
N ALA A 70 -22.00 -9.72 -9.33
CA ALA A 70 -21.46 -10.89 -10.05
C ALA A 70 -21.74 -12.24 -9.35
N ALA A 71 -22.32 -12.23 -8.14
CA ALA A 71 -22.71 -13.41 -7.37
C ALA A 71 -24.21 -13.71 -7.53
#